data_AF-A0A7C8E6U1-F1
#
_entry.id   AF-A0A7C8E6U1-F1
#
_cell.length_a   1.000
_cell.length_b   1.000
_cell.length_c   1.000
_cell.angle_alpha   90.00
_cell.angle_beta   90.00
_cell.angle_gamma   90.00
#
_symmetry.space_group_name_H-M   'P 1'
#
loop_
_entity.id
_entity.type
_entity.pdbx_description
1 polymer ?
#
loop_
_entity_poly.entity_id
_entity_poly.type
_entity_poly.pdbx_seq_one_letter_code
_entity_poly.pdbx_strand_id
1 'polypeptide(L)' 'KRELALSDEEHTTKDLNFTLEQVACVGACSMAPVVIINKKVNGKMTIDKLSREIKGLKSNIDA' A
#
# COMPACT_ATOMS: atom_id res chain seq x y z
N LYS A 1 4.90 -5.75 -2.01
CA LYS A 1 5.87 -6.62 -1.31
C LYS A 1 7.32 -6.17 -1.49
N ARG A 2 7.87 -6.13 -2.72
CA ARG A 2 9.28 -5.73 -2.98
C ARG A 2 9.74 -4.45 -2.26
N GLU A 3 8.96 -3.37 -2.33
CA GLU A 3 9.34 -2.08 -1.72
C GLU A 3 9.24 -2.02 -0.19
N LEU A 4 8.45 -2.93 0.40
CA LEU A 4 8.25 -3.03 1.85
C LEU A 4 9.11 -4.14 2.47
N ALA A 5 9.92 -4.84 1.65
CA ALA A 5 10.74 -5.98 2.07
C ALA A 5 9.95 -7.07 2.85
N LEU A 6 8.68 -7.27 2.47
CA LEU A 6 7.82 -8.32 3.03
C LEU A 6 8.01 -9.63 2.26
N SER A 7 8.16 -10.74 2.99
CA SER A 7 8.06 -12.10 2.43
C SER A 7 6.60 -12.48 2.14
N ASP A 8 6.36 -13.68 1.62
CA ASP A 8 5.00 -14.07 1.24
C ASP A 8 4.07 -14.35 2.42
N GLU A 9 4.64 -14.77 3.55
CA GLU A 9 3.95 -15.07 4.80
C GLU A 9 3.85 -13.84 5.72
N GLU A 10 4.66 -12.81 5.49
CA GLU A 10 4.67 -11.59 6.29
C GLU A 10 3.71 -10.54 5.72
N HIS A 11 2.78 -10.10 6.56
CA HIS A 11 1.83 -9.03 6.24
C HIS A 11 2.27 -7.67 6.77
N THR A 12 2.98 -7.64 7.89
CA THR A 12 3.41 -6.41 8.57
C THR A 12 4.93 -6.30 8.53
N THR A 13 5.44 -5.11 8.26
CA THR A 13 6.87 -4.85 8.24
C THR A 13 7.45 -4.88 9.66
N LYS A 14 8.74 -5.23 9.80
CA LYS A 14 9.40 -5.38 11.11
C LYS A 14 9.49 -4.07 11.92
N ASP A 15 9.45 -2.94 11.23
CA ASP A 15 9.42 -1.59 11.81
C ASP A 15 8.00 -1.19 12.29
N LEU A 16 6.99 -2.06 12.14
CA LEU A 16 5.60 -1.84 12.51
C LEU A 16 4.92 -0.65 11.81
N ASN A 17 5.54 -0.14 10.74
CA ASN A 17 5.09 1.05 10.04
C ASN A 17 4.07 0.76 8.93
N PHE A 18 4.13 -0.43 8.32
CA PHE A 18 3.27 -0.81 7.21
C PHE A 18 2.68 -2.20 7.38
N THR A 19 1.38 -2.32 7.14
CA THR A 19 0.67 -3.60 7.01
C THR A 19 0.07 -3.70 5.62
N LEU A 20 0.36 -4.79 4.92
CA LEU A 20 -0.18 -5.11 3.61
C LEU A 20 -1.23 -6.22 3.74
N GLU A 21 -2.49 -5.84 3.53
CA GLU A 21 -3.62 -6.76 3.52
C GLU A 21 -4.15 -6.94 2.09
N GLN A 22 -4.46 -8.18 1.73
CA GLN A 22 -5.12 -8.50 0.47
C GLN A 22 -6.60 -8.75 0.76
N VAL A 23 -7.45 -7.93 0.17
CA VAL A 23 -8.91 -8.05 0.25
C VAL A 23 -9.48 -8.47 -1.10
N ALA A 24 -10.57 -9.23 -1.08
CA ALA A 24 -11.20 -9.72 -2.31
C ALA A 24 -11.90 -8.60 -3.10
N CYS A 25 -12.62 -7.71 -2.41
CA CYS A 25 -13.36 -6.62 -3.04
C CYS A 25 -13.34 -5.36 -2.18
N VAL A 26 -13.11 -4.23 -2.83
CA VAL A 26 -13.19 -2.88 -2.24
C VAL A 26 -14.50 -2.16 -2.62
N GLY A 27 -15.25 -2.70 -3.59
CA GLY A 27 -16.49 -2.07 -4.09
C GLY A 27 -16.25 -0.86 -5.01
N ALA A 28 -15.03 -0.65 -5.49
CA ALA A 28 -14.63 0.49 -6.34
C ALA A 28 -14.21 0.05 -7.76
N CYS A 29 -14.98 -0.85 -8.37
CA CYS A 29 -14.64 -1.49 -9.65
C CYS A 29 -14.42 -0.50 -10.80
N SER A 30 -15.18 0.60 -10.83
CA SER A 30 -15.04 1.67 -11.84
C SER A 30 -13.71 2.42 -11.78
N MET A 31 -12.98 2.30 -10.67
CA MET A 31 -11.69 2.96 -10.43
C MET A 31 -10.53 1.96 -10.36
N ALA A 32 -10.75 0.70 -10.74
CA ALA A 32 -9.72 -0.32 -10.75
C ALA A 32 -8.49 0.12 -11.58
N PRO A 33 -7.25 -0.21 -11.15
CA PRO A 33 -6.85 -0.83 -9.88
C PRO A 33 -7.00 0.13 -8.68
N VAL A 34 -7.41 -0.40 -7.52
CA VAL A 34 -7.67 0.37 -6.29
C VAL A 34 -6.80 -0.15 -5.14
N VAL A 35 -6.25 0.78 -4.36
CA VAL A 35 -5.54 0.52 -3.10
C VAL A 35 -6.11 1.43 -2.02
N ILE A 36 -6.33 0.89 -0.82
CA ILE A 36 -6.72 1.70 0.35
C ILE A 36 -5.47 1.95 1.18
N ILE A 37 -5.19 3.22 1.48
CA ILE A 37 -4.05 3.61 2.33
C ILE A 37 -4.60 4.53 3.41
N ASN A 38 -4.39 4.20 4.69
CA ASN A 38 -4.88 4.99 5.82
C ASN A 38 -6.37 5.39 5.68
N LYS A 39 -7.22 4.43 5.29
CA LYS A 39 -8.67 4.59 5.03
C LYS A 39 -9.04 5.49 3.85
N LYS A 40 -8.07 5.94 3.05
CA LYS A 40 -8.31 6.68 1.80
C LYS A 40 -8.25 5.73 0.61
N VAL A 41 -9.29 5.79 -0.23
CA VAL A 41 -9.39 5.01 -1.45
C VAL A 41 -8.60 5.70 -2.55
N ASN A 42 -7.57 5.04 -3.07
CA ASN A 42 -6.78 5.50 -4.20
C ASN A 42 -7.04 4.61 -5.41
N GLY A 43 -7.77 5.14 -6.39
CA GLY A 43 -8.05 4.46 -7.66
C GLY A 43 -7.13 4.86 -8.79
N LYS A 44 -7.28 4.19 -9.94
CA LYS A 44 -6.42 4.34 -11.13
C LYS A 44 -4.94 4.24 -10.76
N MET A 45 -4.64 3.29 -9.87
CA MET A 45 -3.32 3.10 -9.31
C MET A 45 -2.41 2.39 -10.33
N THR A 46 -1.16 2.82 -10.39
CA THR A 46 -0.11 2.22 -11.21
C THR A 46 1.06 1.86 -10.30
N ILE A 47 1.96 0.99 -10.76
CA ILE A 47 3.15 0.63 -9.99
C ILE A 47 3.95 1.89 -9.61
N ASP A 48 4.21 2.80 -10.56
CA ASP A 48 4.97 4.02 -10.30
C ASP A 48 4.31 4.94 -9.27
N LYS A 49 2.98 5.10 -9.33
CA LYS A 49 2.23 5.90 -8.34
C LYS A 49 2.31 5.25 -6.97
N LEU A 50 2.10 3.93 -6.89
CA LEU A 50 2.20 3.21 -5.63
C LEU A 50 3.59 3.34 -5.01
N SER A 51 4.65 3.24 -5.83
CA SER A 51 6.03 3.42 -5.38
C SER A 51 6.29 4.81 -4.80
N ARG A 52 5.72 5.85 -5.42
CA ARG A 52 5.84 7.23 -4.93
C ARG A 52 5.10 7.42 -3.61
N GLU A 53 3.89 6.90 -3.50
CA GLU A 53 3.09 6.97 -2.25
C GLU A 53 3.80 6.27 -1.10
N ILE A 54 4.32 5.06 -1.30
CA ILE A 54 5.04 4.31 -0.26
C ILE A 54 6.29 5.07 0.20
N LYS A 55 7.08 5.63 -0.73
CA LYS A 55 8.25 6.45 -0.38
C LYS A 55 7.86 7.71 0.40
N GLY A 56 6.79 8.39 -0.03
CA GLY A 56 6.29 9.57 0.68
C GLY A 56 5.85 9.25 2.11
N LEU A 57 5.20 8.11 2.32
CA LEU A 57 4.79 7.68 3.66
C LEU A 57 6.00 7.34 4.55
N LYS A 58 7.01 6.66 4.01
CA LYS A 58 8.26 6.39 4.75
C LYS A 58 8.93 7.67 5.23
N SER A 59 9.08 8.66 4.34
CA SER A 59 9.68 9.96 4.70
C SER A 59 8.91 10.73 5.78
N ASN A 60 7.60 10.51 5.94
CA ASN A 60 6.81 11.17 6.98
C ASN A 60 6.91 10.45 8.35
N ILE A 61 7.34 9.19 8.38
CA ILE A 61 7.48 8.40 9.61
C ILE A 61 8.86 8.63 10.24
N ASP A 62 9.89 8.82 9.41
CA ASP A 62 11.27 9.07 9.83
C ASP A 62 11.55 10.54 10.23
N ALA A 63 10.53 11.40 10.25
CA ALA A 63 10.61 12.84 10.55
C ALA A 63 10.07 13.15 11.95
#